data_AF-A0A971GMP1-F1
#
_entry.id   AF-A0A971GMP1-F1
#
_cell.length_a   1.000
_cell.length_b   1.000
_cell.length_c   1.000
_cell.angle_alpha   90.00
_cell.angle_beta   90.00
_cell.angle_gamma   90.00
#
_symmetry.space_group_name_H-M   'P 1'
#
loop_
_entity.id
_entity.type
_entity.pdbx_description
1 polymer ?
#
loop_
_entity_poly.entity_id
_entity_poly.type
_entity_poly.pdbx_seq_one_letter_code
_entity_poly.pdbx_strand_id
1 'polypeptide(L)'
;ALCAGITGVVSFMSGIVLSYFISPDVFGARGINISVSALSVFWALVFSVLIIMTFTAAEFAISVFSRSSREAQILFIPVVITGMALGHTVTMIDVKRIALIFRHLPMINSGLVLKELVTGIFSWQYMGLAALGCILLCLVFLLMCRLMLSREKYIFRA
;
A
#
# COMPACT_ATOMS: atom_id res chain seq x y z
N ALA A 1 18.94 2.24 -9.16
CA ALA A 1 17.55 1.85 -9.45
C ALA A 1 17.45 0.42 -9.97
N LEU A 2 18.13 0.09 -11.08
CA LEU A 2 18.06 -1.25 -11.70
C LEU A 2 18.48 -2.39 -10.74
N CYS A 3 19.62 -2.26 -10.05
CA CYS A 3 20.10 -3.28 -9.13
C CYS A 3 19.15 -3.51 -7.93
N ALA A 4 18.54 -2.45 -7.41
CA ALA A 4 17.56 -2.55 -6.33
C ALA A 4 16.25 -3.23 -6.80
N GLY A 5 15.83 -2.97 -8.03
CA GLY A 5 14.68 -3.65 -8.65
C GLY A 5 14.94 -5.14 -8.84
N ILE A 6 16.12 -5.51 -9.34
CA ILE A 6 16.52 -6.92 -9.50
C ILE A 6 16.52 -7.64 -8.15
N THR A 7 17.11 -7.04 -7.11
CA THR A 7 17.10 -7.62 -5.75
C THR A 7 15.67 -7.80 -5.24
N GLY A 8 14.78 -6.84 -5.48
CA GLY A 8 13.37 -6.94 -5.08
C GLY A 8 12.63 -8.08 -5.78
N VAL A 9 12.84 -8.26 -7.08
CA VAL A 9 12.25 -9.38 -7.84
C VAL A 9 12.77 -10.71 -7.33
N VAL A 10 14.07 -10.82 -7.06
CA VAL A 10 14.69 -12.05 -6.52
C VAL A 10 14.13 -12.36 -5.13
N SER A 11 14.00 -11.37 -4.25
CA SER A 11 13.40 -11.54 -2.92
C SER A 11 11.93 -11.95 -2.97
N PHE A 12 11.15 -11.41 -3.92
CA PHE A 12 9.75 -11.78 -4.09
C PHE A 12 9.61 -13.22 -4.59
N MET A 13 10.41 -13.60 -5.59
CA MET A 13 10.40 -14.95 -6.15
C MET A 13 10.85 -16.00 -5.13
N SER A 14 11.90 -15.72 -4.34
CA SER A 14 12.35 -16.62 -3.29
C SER A 14 11.32 -16.75 -2.16
N GLY A 15 10.61 -15.67 -1.82
CA GLY A 15 9.52 -15.69 -0.85
C GLY A 15 8.35 -16.59 -1.28
N ILE A 16 7.96 -16.55 -2.56
CA ILE A 16 6.93 -17.45 -3.11
C ILE A 16 7.35 -18.91 -3.02
N VAL A 17 8.59 -19.21 -3.41
CA VAL A 17 9.14 -20.58 -3.35
C VAL A 17 9.16 -21.09 -1.91
N LEU A 18 9.60 -20.27 -0.95
CA LEU A 18 9.61 -20.64 0.47
C LEU A 18 8.19 -20.87 1.01
N SER A 19 7.23 -20.04 0.60
CA SER A 19 5.82 -20.17 0.98
C SER A 19 5.20 -21.48 0.49
N TYR A 20 5.63 -21.97 -0.69
CA TYR A 20 5.18 -23.26 -1.22
C TYR A 20 5.65 -24.44 -0.34
N PHE A 21 6.86 -24.37 0.22
CA PHE A 21 7.40 -25.43 1.09
C PHE A 21 6.80 -25.41 2.50
N ILE A 22 6.42 -24.24 3.02
CA ILE A 22 5.90 -24.09 4.39
C ILE A 22 4.40 -24.41 4.48
N SER A 23 3.60 -24.06 3.47
CA SER A 23 2.15 -24.26 3.50
C SER A 23 1.60 -24.60 2.11
N PRO A 24 1.73 -25.85 1.65
CA PRO A 24 1.27 -26.27 0.32
C PRO A 24 -0.25 -26.12 0.14
N ASP A 25 -1.02 -26.09 1.23
CA ASP A 25 -2.47 -25.85 1.21
C ASP A 25 -2.84 -24.45 0.69
N VAL A 26 -1.97 -23.45 0.83
CA VAL A 26 -2.19 -22.07 0.35
C VAL A 26 -2.13 -21.99 -1.18
N PHE A 27 -1.36 -22.89 -1.81
CA PHE A 27 -1.25 -23.02 -3.27
C PHE A 27 -2.22 -24.05 -3.87
N GLY A 28 -3.05 -24.68 -3.02
CA GLY A 28 -4.08 -25.62 -3.40
C GLY A 28 -3.54 -27.03 -3.66
N ALA A 29 -3.83 -27.96 -2.75
CA ALA A 29 -3.58 -29.39 -2.90
C ALA A 29 -4.33 -30.07 -4.08
N ARG A 30 -5.04 -29.30 -4.94
CA ARG A 30 -5.87 -29.78 -6.06
C ARG A 30 -5.80 -28.84 -7.27
N GLY A 31 -4.61 -28.56 -7.77
CA GLY A 31 -4.42 -27.81 -9.01
C GLY A 31 -4.76 -26.33 -8.90
N ILE A 32 -3.97 -25.51 -9.56
CA ILE A 32 -4.08 -24.06 -9.55
C ILE A 32 -5.33 -23.66 -10.36
N ASN A 33 -6.51 -23.66 -9.73
CA ASN A 33 -7.72 -23.03 -10.26
C ASN A 33 -7.78 -21.58 -9.78
N ILE A 34 -6.90 -20.73 -10.33
CA ILE A 34 -7.00 -19.27 -10.17
C ILE A 34 -8.17 -18.81 -11.04
N SER A 35 -9.39 -18.92 -10.52
CA SER A 35 -10.58 -18.31 -11.13
C SER A 35 -10.70 -16.84 -10.73
N VAL A 36 -9.64 -16.07 -10.98
CA VAL A 36 -9.68 -14.63 -10.72
C VAL A 36 -10.43 -13.97 -11.87
N SER A 37 -11.61 -13.42 -11.56
CA SER A 37 -12.40 -12.65 -12.51
C SER A 37 -11.60 -11.45 -13.03
N ALA A 38 -11.71 -11.15 -14.32
CA ALA A 38 -11.07 -9.96 -14.92
C ALA A 38 -11.48 -8.65 -14.19
N LEU A 39 -12.69 -8.63 -13.62
CA LEU A 39 -13.18 -7.53 -12.81
C LEU A 39 -12.40 -7.39 -11.48
N SER A 40 -12.02 -8.49 -10.84
CA SER A 40 -11.17 -8.47 -9.64
C SER A 40 -9.80 -7.86 -9.93
N VAL A 41 -9.20 -8.22 -11.09
CA VAL A 41 -7.90 -7.69 -11.51
C VAL A 41 -7.96 -6.19 -11.75
N PHE A 42 -9.01 -5.71 -12.40
CA PHE A 42 -9.22 -4.28 -12.64
C PHE A 42 -9.28 -3.50 -11.32
N TRP A 43 -10.12 -3.93 -10.37
CA TRP A 43 -10.22 -3.26 -9.08
C TRP A 43 -8.93 -3.37 -8.25
N ALA A 44 -8.23 -4.50 -8.32
CA ALA A 44 -6.95 -4.66 -7.65
C ALA A 44 -5.91 -3.66 -8.18
N LEU A 45 -5.90 -3.40 -9.48
CA LEU A 45 -5.02 -2.40 -10.10
C LEU A 45 -5.39 -0.99 -9.62
N VAL A 46 -6.68 -0.65 -9.60
CA VAL A 46 -7.17 0.65 -9.10
C VAL A 46 -6.74 0.88 -7.65
N PHE A 47 -6.94 -0.10 -6.76
CA PHE A 47 -6.52 0.02 -5.35
C PHE A 47 -5.00 0.08 -5.20
N SER A 48 -4.25 -0.65 -6.03
CA SER A 48 -2.78 -0.57 -6.04
C SER A 48 -2.31 0.85 -6.38
N VAL A 49 -2.92 1.47 -7.40
CA VAL A 49 -2.63 2.87 -7.78
C VAL A 49 -2.99 3.83 -6.65
N LEU A 50 -4.14 3.66 -5.99
CA LEU A 50 -4.55 4.52 -4.86
C LEU A 50 -3.58 4.45 -3.68
N ILE A 51 -3.10 3.25 -3.35
CA ILE A 51 -2.09 3.05 -2.30
C ILE A 51 -0.79 3.76 -2.68
N ILE A 52 -0.29 3.52 -3.90
CA ILE A 52 0.95 4.15 -4.39
C ILE A 52 0.82 5.67 -4.37
N MET A 53 -0.28 6.20 -4.89
CA MET A 53 -0.55 7.65 -4.91
C MET A 53 -0.52 8.26 -3.51
N THR A 54 -1.03 7.54 -2.51
CA THR A 54 -1.01 8.00 -1.11
C THR A 54 0.41 8.06 -0.54
N PHE A 55 1.23 7.02 -0.79
CA PHE A 55 2.64 7.03 -0.38
C PHE A 55 3.47 8.08 -1.13
N THR A 56 3.22 8.26 -2.43
CA THR A 56 3.87 9.30 -3.24
C THR A 56 3.49 10.70 -2.77
N ALA A 57 2.23 10.94 -2.39
CA ALA A 57 1.81 12.22 -1.82
C ALA A 57 2.52 12.51 -0.48
N ALA A 58 2.70 11.49 0.36
CA ALA A 58 3.45 11.61 1.60
C ALA A 58 4.94 11.90 1.36
N GLU A 59 5.58 11.19 0.43
CA GLU A 59 6.97 11.43 0.02
C GLU A 59 7.15 12.85 -0.52
N PHE A 60 6.21 13.31 -1.36
CA PHE A 60 6.22 14.67 -1.90
C PHE A 60 6.12 15.73 -0.80
N ALA A 61 5.21 15.56 0.16
CA ALA A 61 5.07 16.47 1.29
C ALA A 61 6.35 16.57 2.13
N ILE A 62 7.03 15.44 2.37
CA ILE A 62 8.31 15.40 3.09
C ILE A 62 9.43 16.02 2.26
N SER A 63 9.45 15.78 0.95
CA SER A 63 10.46 16.35 0.06
C SER A 63 10.42 17.88 0.05
N VAL A 64 9.24 18.48 0.14
CA VAL A 64 9.08 19.94 0.24
C VAL A 64 9.59 20.50 1.57
N PHE A 65 9.58 19.70 2.64
CA PHE A 65 10.14 20.10 3.94
C PHE A 65 11.67 20.01 3.99
N SER A 66 12.23 19.01 3.33
CA SER A 66 13.66 18.70 3.35
C SER A 66 14.50 19.70 2.53
N ARG A 67 15.79 19.86 2.87
CA ARG A 67 16.70 20.74 2.12
C ARG A 67 17.34 20.07 0.91
N SER A 68 17.29 18.75 0.85
CA SER A 68 17.88 17.96 -0.25
C SER A 68 17.11 16.66 -0.46
N SER A 69 17.12 16.15 -1.68
CA SER A 69 16.46 14.87 -2.02
C SER A 69 16.96 13.69 -1.18
N ARG A 70 18.22 13.73 -0.72
CA ARG A 70 18.77 12.71 0.18
C ARG A 70 18.17 12.80 1.58
N GLU A 71 17.99 14.01 2.11
CA GLU A 71 17.34 14.23 3.41
C GLU A 71 15.86 13.83 3.36
N ALA A 72 15.16 14.12 2.25
CA ALA A 72 13.78 13.66 2.01
C ALA A 72 13.66 12.14 2.16
N GLN A 73 14.54 11.40 1.49
CA GLN A 73 14.54 9.94 1.55
C GLN A 73 14.79 9.42 2.96
N ILE A 74 15.77 10.00 3.69
CA ILE A 74 16.06 9.59 5.07
C ILE A 74 14.85 9.82 5.97
N LEU A 75 14.16 10.96 5.82
CA LEU A 75 12.93 11.28 6.56
C LEU A 75 11.72 10.42 6.15
N PHE A 76 11.73 9.86 4.94
CA PHE A 76 10.67 8.97 4.45
C PHE A 76 10.84 7.52 4.94
N ILE A 77 12.05 7.08 5.31
CA ILE A 77 12.31 5.71 5.79
C ILE A 77 11.34 5.26 6.90
N PRO A 78 11.06 6.04 7.95
CA PRO A 78 10.09 5.65 8.99
C PRO A 78 8.68 5.40 8.43
N VAL A 79 8.25 6.19 7.44
CA VAL A 79 6.95 6.02 6.76
C VAL A 79 6.93 4.71 5.99
N VAL A 80 8.02 4.37 5.30
CA VAL A 80 8.17 3.09 4.60
C VAL A 80 8.14 1.91 5.57
N ILE A 81 8.87 1.97 6.68
CA ILE A 81 8.87 0.92 7.71
C ILE A 81 7.47 0.73 8.29
N THR A 82 6.76 1.83 8.56
CA THR A 82 5.38 1.78 9.04
C THR A 82 4.46 1.14 7.99
N GLY A 83 4.61 1.51 6.71
CA GLY A 83 3.87 0.91 5.60
C GLY A 83 4.11 -0.59 5.47
N MET A 84 5.36 -1.03 5.62
CA MET A 84 5.71 -2.46 5.63
C MET A 84 5.04 -3.20 6.78
N ALA A 85 5.09 -2.65 8.00
CA ALA A 85 4.43 -3.25 9.15
C ALA A 85 2.92 -3.40 8.93
N LEU A 86 2.27 -2.37 8.38
CA LEU A 86 0.84 -2.41 8.01
C LEU A 86 0.55 -3.43 6.89
N GLY A 87 1.46 -3.59 5.93
CA GLY A 87 1.34 -4.64 4.91
C GLY A 87 1.37 -6.05 5.52
N HIS A 88 2.25 -6.27 6.50
CA HIS A 88 2.32 -7.55 7.21
C HIS A 88 1.07 -7.85 8.05
N THR A 89 0.43 -6.85 8.66
CA THR A 89 -0.81 -7.11 9.41
C THR A 89 -1.93 -7.62 8.51
N VAL A 90 -2.02 -7.12 7.27
CA VAL A 90 -3.01 -7.57 6.28
C VAL A 90 -2.83 -9.04 5.89
N THR A 91 -1.59 -9.52 5.80
CA THR A 91 -1.35 -10.93 5.46
C THR A 91 -1.77 -11.86 6.60
N MET A 92 -1.61 -11.43 7.86
CA MET A 92 -1.96 -12.20 9.06
C MET A 92 -3.47 -12.24 9.36
N ILE A 93 -4.24 -11.25 8.89
CA ILE A 93 -5.70 -11.19 9.14
C ILE A 93 -6.46 -12.12 8.19
N ASP A 94 -7.25 -13.04 8.72
CA ASP A 94 -8.18 -13.83 7.91
C ASP A 94 -9.34 -12.94 7.40
N VAL A 95 -9.65 -13.04 6.11
CA VAL A 95 -10.71 -12.27 5.42
C VAL A 95 -12.07 -12.50 6.09
N LYS A 96 -12.30 -13.67 6.69
CA LYS A 96 -13.58 -14.00 7.34
C LYS A 96 -13.72 -13.42 8.76
N ARG A 97 -12.63 -12.99 9.40
CA ARG A 97 -12.61 -12.48 10.78
C ARG A 97 -11.87 -11.16 10.87
N ILE A 98 -12.35 -10.17 10.12
CA ILE A 98 -11.81 -8.81 10.17
C ILE A 98 -12.43 -8.06 11.36
N ALA A 99 -11.59 -7.63 12.31
CA ALA A 99 -12.03 -6.73 13.37
C ALA A 99 -12.34 -5.33 12.80
N LEU A 100 -13.43 -4.71 13.27
CA LEU A 100 -13.92 -3.40 12.79
C LEU A 100 -12.85 -2.29 12.84
N ILE A 101 -11.95 -2.33 13.82
CA ILE A 101 -10.86 -1.35 13.98
C ILE A 101 -9.96 -1.29 12.75
N PHE A 102 -9.61 -2.43 12.16
CA PHE A 102 -8.73 -2.51 10.98
C PHE A 102 -9.37 -1.95 9.71
N ARG A 103 -10.70 -1.90 9.69
CA ARG A 103 -11.48 -1.43 8.54
C ARG A 103 -11.57 0.10 8.46
N HIS A 104 -11.29 0.80 9.56
CA HIS A 104 -11.23 2.27 9.59
C HIS A 104 -9.87 2.84 9.19
N LEU A 105 -8.79 2.06 9.30
CA LEU A 105 -7.46 2.50 8.86
C LEU A 105 -7.37 2.36 7.33
N PRO A 106 -7.24 3.46 6.56
CA PRO A 106 -7.34 3.43 5.09
C PRO A 106 -6.28 2.54 4.43
N MET A 107 -5.07 2.53 4.98
CA MET A 107 -3.96 1.71 4.49
C MET A 107 -4.22 0.21 4.70
N ILE A 108 -4.68 -0.18 5.88
CA ILE A 108 -4.99 -1.58 6.20
C ILE A 108 -6.23 -2.03 5.42
N ASN A 109 -7.28 -1.19 5.39
CA ASN A 109 -8.51 -1.49 4.69
C ASN A 109 -8.28 -1.69 3.18
N SER A 110 -7.44 -0.88 2.55
CA SER A 110 -7.09 -1.06 1.13
C SER A 110 -6.34 -2.37 0.88
N GLY A 111 -5.45 -2.78 1.79
CA GLY A 111 -4.79 -4.09 1.72
C GLY A 111 -5.77 -5.26 1.91
N LEU A 112 -6.73 -5.12 2.83
CA LEU A 112 -7.79 -6.11 3.04
C LEU A 112 -8.70 -6.23 1.81
N VAL A 113 -9.05 -5.11 1.17
CA VAL A 113 -9.80 -5.09 -0.09
C VAL A 113 -9.04 -5.85 -1.18
N LEU A 114 -7.72 -5.67 -1.31
CA LEU A 114 -6.92 -6.47 -2.27
C LEU A 114 -7.01 -7.98 -1.98
N LYS A 115 -7.02 -8.37 -0.70
CA LYS A 115 -7.18 -9.77 -0.29
C LYS A 115 -8.59 -10.31 -0.57
N GLU A 116 -9.62 -9.51 -0.32
CA GLU A 116 -11.03 -9.78 -0.63
C GLU A 116 -11.23 -9.99 -2.14
N LEU A 117 -10.61 -9.16 -2.98
CA LEU A 117 -10.68 -9.25 -4.45
C LEU A 117 -10.04 -10.54 -5.00
N VAL A 118 -8.93 -10.98 -4.42
CA VAL A 118 -8.24 -12.24 -4.81
C VAL A 118 -9.02 -13.46 -4.36
N THR A 119 -9.72 -13.38 -3.22
CA THR A 119 -10.56 -14.48 -2.69
C THR A 119 -11.96 -14.52 -3.29
N GLY A 120 -12.32 -13.54 -4.13
CA GLY A 120 -13.61 -13.47 -4.82
C GLY A 120 -14.77 -12.96 -3.96
N ILE A 121 -14.49 -12.41 -2.77
CA ILE A 121 -15.49 -11.87 -1.85
C ILE A 121 -15.60 -10.37 -2.12
N PHE A 122 -16.61 -9.93 -2.85
CA PHE A 122 -16.80 -8.50 -3.15
C PHE A 122 -17.72 -7.82 -2.14
N SER A 123 -17.20 -6.83 -1.43
CA SER A 123 -18.00 -5.93 -0.60
C SER A 123 -17.86 -4.48 -1.04
N TRP A 124 -18.88 -3.97 -1.71
CA TRP A 124 -18.89 -2.59 -2.24
C TRP A 124 -18.76 -1.53 -1.14
N GLN A 125 -19.28 -1.82 0.05
CA GLN A 125 -19.20 -0.91 1.20
C GLN A 125 -17.76 -0.72 1.68
N TYR A 126 -16.99 -1.80 1.78
CA TYR A 126 -15.61 -1.75 2.29
C TYR A 126 -14.65 -1.17 1.25
N MET A 127 -14.89 -1.46 -0.03
CA MET A 127 -14.19 -0.83 -1.15
C MET A 127 -14.40 0.69 -1.15
N GLY A 128 -15.66 1.15 -1.00
CA GLY A 128 -15.96 2.58 -0.93
C GLY A 128 -15.27 3.27 0.25
N LEU A 129 -15.29 2.65 1.43
CA LEU A 129 -14.62 3.18 2.62
C LEU A 129 -13.09 3.25 2.46
N ALA A 130 -12.48 2.24 1.84
CA ALA A 130 -11.05 2.21 1.56
C ALA A 130 -10.66 3.31 0.58
N ALA A 131 -11.39 3.45 -0.53
CA ALA A 131 -11.14 4.48 -1.54
C ALA A 131 -11.30 5.90 -0.96
N LEU A 132 -12.39 6.16 -0.24
CA LEU A 132 -12.61 7.45 0.46
C LEU A 132 -11.47 7.74 1.44
N GLY A 133 -11.07 6.75 2.23
CA GLY A 133 -10.00 6.90 3.21
C GLY A 133 -8.65 7.24 2.55
N CYS A 134 -8.29 6.58 1.45
CA CYS A 134 -7.07 6.90 0.69
C CYS A 134 -7.11 8.30 0.07
N ILE A 135 -8.24 8.68 -0.52
CA ILE A 135 -8.42 10.02 -1.11
C ILE A 135 -8.31 11.10 -0.03
N LEU A 136 -8.97 10.93 1.11
CA LEU A 136 -8.89 11.87 2.23
C LEU A 136 -7.46 11.98 2.77
N LEU A 137 -6.75 10.86 2.95
CA LEU A 137 -5.36 10.87 3.42
C LEU A 137 -4.44 11.59 2.42
N CYS A 138 -4.62 11.34 1.13
CA CYS A 138 -3.90 12.02 0.06
C CYS A 138 -4.15 13.53 0.08
N LEU A 139 -5.42 13.96 0.21
CA LEU A 139 -5.78 15.37 0.33
C LEU A 139 -5.12 16.03 1.55
N VAL A 140 -5.04 15.35 2.69
CA VAL A 140 -4.35 15.87 3.88
C VAL A 140 -2.87 16.12 3.60
N PHE A 141 -2.17 15.19 2.93
CA PHE A 141 -0.77 15.39 2.56
C PHE A 141 -0.57 16.53 1.56
N LEU A 142 -1.45 16.64 0.56
CA LEU A 142 -1.41 17.73 -0.41
C LEU A 142 -1.71 19.09 0.23
N LEU A 143 -2.64 19.14 1.19
CA LEU A 143 -2.92 20.36 1.96
C LEU A 143 -1.74 20.77 2.83
N MET A 144 -1.10 19.81 3.51
CA MET A 144 0.16 20.09 4.24
C MET A 144 1.22 20.65 3.30
N CYS A 145 1.42 20.03 2.13
CA CYS A 145 2.34 20.50 1.11
C CYS A 145 2.03 21.95 0.69
N ARG A 146 0.76 22.26 0.39
CA ARG A 146 0.31 23.62 0.03
C ARG A 146 0.58 24.64 1.15
N LEU A 147 0.28 24.28 2.40
CA LEU A 147 0.49 25.15 3.56
C LEU A 147 1.98 25.45 3.78
N MET A 148 2.85 24.48 3.52
CA MET A 148 4.30 24.62 3.67
C MET A 148 4.91 25.44 2.52
N LEU A 149 4.45 25.22 1.29
CA LEU A 149 4.81 26.05 0.14
C LEU A 149 4.40 27.51 0.33
N SER A 150 3.25 27.77 0.96
CA SER A 150 2.76 29.14 1.19
C SER A 150 3.60 29.95 2.21
N ARG A 151 4.59 29.34 2.87
CA ARG A 151 5.48 30.02 3.82
C ARG A 151 6.78 30.38 3.09
N GLU A 152 7.02 31.67 2.86
CA GLU A 152 8.20 32.22 2.15
C GLU A 152 9.55 31.67 2.66
N LYS A 153 9.63 31.32 3.95
CA LYS A 153 10.81 30.75 4.60
C LYS A 153 11.26 29.41 3.99
N TYR A 154 10.42 28.71 3.22
CA TYR A 154 10.76 27.45 2.54
C TYR A 154 11.01 27.64 1.04
N ILE A 155 10.45 28.69 0.41
CA ILE A 155 10.69 29.02 -1.00
C ILE A 155 12.06 29.70 -1.19
N PHE A 156 12.46 30.59 -0.29
CA PHE A 156 13.69 31.40 -0.42
C PHE A 156 14.92 30.81 0.29
N ARG A 157 15.04 29.48 0.37
CA ARG A 157 16.22 28.80 0.96
C ARG A 157 17.19 28.20 -0.07
N ALA A 158 16.97 28.48 -1.35
CA ALA A 158 17.90 28.15 -2.42
C ALA A 158 19.21 28.96 -2.28
#